data_AF-A0A966XIY8-F1
#
_entry.id   AF-A0A966XIY8-F1
#
_cell.length_a   1.000
_cell.length_b   1.000
_cell.length_c   1.000
_cell.angle_alpha   90.00
_cell.angle_beta   90.00
_cell.angle_gamma   90.00
#
_symmetry.space_group_name_H-M   'P 1'
#
loop_
_entity.id
_entity.type
_entity.pdbx_description
1 polymer ?
#
loop_
_entity_poly.entity_id
_entity_poly.type
_entity_poly.pdbx_seq_one_letter_code
_entity_poly.pdbx_strand_id
1 'polypeptide(L)'
;MLYVENKYIGLISNRLDQFKRQDNNKYNFRCPICGDSRRNKFKARGYLFEHKGTMFYKCHNCSVALNFGQLLEHVDSQLHNEYITEKFTSSPKGSPSSPSGPQDITKIVWPKFRTDSPLKKLKKVSQLKWDHPAKQYVTRRLIPNKYHHKLFYAPRFREFVNQIIPNKFEKSDKDEPRLIIPLIDKDTSLIGFQGRSFSQTGIRYITIICDESKPKLFGLDELNNSKMVYILEGPIDSMFVTNSVAMCGSDGNVPFDSVTYIFDNEPRNSEIVKKVDKIIKSGYNVVIWPSTWSYKDINEAVMDGVSEDKIMQTIKHNTCSGLEAQLQFSNWSKI
;
A
#
# COMPACT_ATOMS: atom_id res chain seq x y z
N MET A 1 4.42 11.48 -31.96
CA MET A 1 5.04 10.56 -30.97
C MET A 1 5.24 9.15 -31.51
N LEU A 2 4.38 8.62 -32.38
CA LEU A 2 4.45 7.23 -32.89
C LEU A 2 5.61 6.90 -33.86
N TYR A 3 6.40 7.89 -34.28
CA TYR A 3 7.52 7.66 -35.20
C TYR A 3 8.60 6.77 -34.57
N VAL A 4 8.96 7.07 -33.31
CA VAL A 4 9.95 6.29 -32.56
C VAL A 4 9.42 4.87 -32.34
N GLU A 5 8.17 4.72 -31.89
CA GLU A 5 7.58 3.40 -31.67
C GLU A 5 7.53 2.56 -32.96
N ASN A 6 7.12 3.15 -34.09
CA ASN A 6 7.12 2.44 -35.38
C ASN A 6 8.53 2.07 -35.88
N LYS A 7 9.54 2.93 -35.64
CA LYS A 7 10.95 2.61 -35.95
C LYS A 7 11.40 1.35 -35.20
N TYR A 8 11.20 1.30 -33.89
CA TYR A 8 11.65 0.17 -33.07
C TYR A 8 10.81 -1.09 -33.29
N ILE A 9 9.52 -0.98 -33.63
CA ILE A 9 8.71 -2.12 -34.11
C ILE A 9 9.32 -2.72 -35.37
N GLY A 10 9.78 -1.87 -36.31
CA GLY A 10 10.49 -2.32 -37.50
C GLY A 10 11.79 -3.07 -37.17
N LEU A 11 12.58 -2.55 -36.22
CA LEU A 11 13.85 -3.14 -35.81
C LEU A 11 13.70 -4.52 -35.15
N ILE A 12 12.60 -4.77 -34.42
CA ILE A 12 12.34 -6.08 -33.81
C ILE A 12 11.53 -7.03 -34.67
N SER A 13 11.06 -6.60 -35.85
CA SER A 13 10.15 -7.39 -36.70
C SER A 13 10.74 -8.76 -37.08
N ASN A 14 12.05 -8.85 -37.29
CA ASN A 14 12.76 -10.09 -37.60
C ASN A 14 12.92 -11.04 -36.40
N ARG A 15 12.71 -10.57 -35.17
CA ARG A 15 12.75 -11.37 -33.94
C ARG A 15 11.36 -11.84 -33.50
N LEU A 16 10.32 -11.38 -34.18
CA LEU A 16 8.93 -11.73 -33.90
C LEU A 16 8.43 -12.73 -34.94
N ASP A 17 8.16 -13.95 -34.50
CA ASP A 17 7.62 -15.00 -35.36
C ASP A 17 6.26 -14.60 -35.95
N GLN A 18 6.06 -14.89 -37.25
CA GLN A 18 4.82 -14.59 -37.99
C GLN A 18 4.44 -13.10 -37.98
N PHE A 19 5.42 -12.20 -37.92
CA PHE A 19 5.18 -10.77 -37.94
C PHE A 19 4.51 -10.29 -39.23
N LYS A 20 3.36 -9.63 -39.07
CA LYS A 20 2.56 -9.05 -40.15
C LYS A 20 2.06 -7.68 -39.73
N ARG A 21 2.29 -6.68 -40.58
CA ARG A 21 1.62 -5.37 -40.46
C ARG A 21 0.23 -5.50 -41.08
N GLN A 22 -0.80 -5.30 -40.26
CA GLN A 22 -2.20 -5.35 -40.73
C GLN A 22 -2.69 -3.96 -41.15
N ASP A 23 -2.20 -2.91 -40.49
CA ASP A 23 -2.55 -1.52 -40.77
C ASP A 23 -1.37 -0.61 -40.37
N ASN A 24 -1.49 0.71 -40.58
CA ASN A 24 -0.46 1.68 -40.29
C ASN A 24 0.05 1.59 -38.84
N ASN A 25 -0.84 1.36 -37.87
CA ASN A 25 -0.49 1.25 -36.45
C ASN A 25 -1.04 -0.03 -35.81
N LYS A 26 -1.20 -1.11 -36.59
CA LYS A 26 -1.65 -2.43 -36.10
C LYS A 26 -0.79 -3.55 -36.66
N TYR A 27 -0.20 -4.34 -35.76
CA TYR A 27 0.69 -5.44 -36.10
C TYR A 27 0.21 -6.73 -35.43
N ASN A 28 0.38 -7.86 -36.10
CA ASN A 28 0.04 -9.18 -35.61
C ASN A 28 1.27 -10.09 -35.68
N PHE A 29 1.50 -10.86 -34.64
CA PHE A 29 2.60 -11.82 -34.55
C PHE A 29 2.33 -12.87 -33.49
N ARG A 30 3.13 -13.93 -33.50
CA ARG A 30 3.11 -14.96 -32.48
C ARG A 30 3.59 -14.39 -31.15
N CYS A 31 2.87 -14.68 -30.07
CA CYS A 31 3.24 -14.14 -28.75
C CYS A 31 4.64 -14.63 -28.31
N PRO A 32 5.61 -13.73 -28.08
CA PRO A 32 6.95 -14.11 -27.66
C PRO A 32 7.00 -14.64 -26.22
N ILE A 33 6.00 -14.30 -25.39
CA ILE A 33 5.94 -14.69 -23.97
C ILE A 33 5.41 -16.12 -23.79
N CYS A 34 4.26 -16.44 -24.41
CA CYS A 34 3.63 -17.76 -24.24
C CYS A 34 3.88 -18.71 -25.41
N GLY A 35 4.47 -18.23 -26.51
CA GLY A 35 4.66 -19.03 -27.73
C GLY A 35 3.35 -19.44 -28.42
N ASP A 36 2.20 -18.86 -28.08
CA ASP A 36 0.90 -19.14 -28.68
C ASP A 36 0.48 -20.63 -28.61
N SER A 37 0.50 -21.38 -29.72
CA SER A 37 0.12 -22.80 -29.74
C SER A 37 1.31 -23.71 -29.99
N ARG A 38 1.51 -24.71 -29.12
CA ARG A 38 2.52 -25.77 -29.34
C ARG A 38 2.19 -26.67 -30.54
N ARG A 39 0.89 -26.85 -30.86
CA ARG A 39 0.42 -27.73 -31.94
C ARG A 39 0.40 -27.04 -33.31
N ASN A 40 0.03 -25.77 -33.38
CA ASN A 40 -0.03 -25.03 -34.65
C ASN A 40 0.96 -23.87 -34.63
N LYS A 41 2.02 -23.98 -35.46
CA LYS A 41 3.10 -22.99 -35.50
C LYS A 41 2.72 -21.66 -36.19
N PHE A 42 1.61 -21.63 -36.92
CA PHE A 42 1.13 -20.45 -37.65
C PHE A 42 0.11 -19.61 -36.86
N LYS A 43 -0.24 -20.01 -35.62
CA LYS A 43 -1.14 -19.20 -34.79
C LYS A 43 -0.41 -17.97 -34.26
N ALA A 44 -0.98 -16.80 -34.56
CA ALA A 44 -0.50 -15.50 -34.15
C ALA A 44 -1.63 -14.69 -33.48
N ARG A 45 -1.71 -14.76 -32.15
CA ARG A 45 -2.72 -14.07 -31.32
C ARG A 45 -2.14 -12.90 -30.53
N GLY A 46 -0.90 -12.50 -30.81
CA GLY A 46 -0.30 -11.26 -30.31
C GLY A 46 -0.61 -10.10 -31.24
N TYR A 47 -1.03 -8.98 -30.68
CA TYR A 47 -1.31 -7.76 -31.42
C TYR A 47 -0.61 -6.56 -30.78
N LEU A 48 0.07 -5.76 -31.59
CA LEU A 48 0.40 -4.38 -31.26
C LEU A 48 -0.64 -3.46 -31.91
N PHE A 49 -1.20 -2.54 -31.14
CA PHE A 49 -2.15 -1.56 -31.63
C PHE A 49 -1.98 -0.23 -30.92
N GLU A 50 -2.27 0.85 -31.63
CA GLU A 50 -2.27 2.19 -31.04
C GLU A 50 -3.55 2.43 -30.22
N HIS A 51 -3.37 3.05 -29.05
CA HIS A 51 -4.46 3.63 -28.28
C HIS A 51 -3.99 4.93 -27.63
N LYS A 52 -4.72 6.03 -27.87
CA LYS A 52 -4.42 7.38 -27.35
C LYS A 52 -2.96 7.82 -27.61
N GLY A 53 -2.46 7.58 -28.82
CA GLY A 53 -1.11 8.01 -29.24
C GLY A 53 0.05 7.22 -28.63
N THR A 54 -0.22 6.07 -28.01
CA THR A 54 0.79 5.13 -27.49
C THR A 54 0.54 3.72 -28.03
N MET A 55 1.61 2.96 -28.27
CA MET A 55 1.52 1.59 -28.75
C MET A 55 1.39 0.57 -27.59
N PHE A 56 0.39 -0.30 -27.67
CA PHE A 56 0.12 -1.34 -26.69
C PHE A 56 0.16 -2.72 -27.31
N TYR A 57 0.70 -3.67 -26.54
CA TYR A 57 0.71 -5.09 -26.85
C TYR A 57 -0.40 -5.82 -26.09
N LYS A 58 -1.13 -6.71 -26.77
CA LYS A 58 -2.06 -7.65 -26.13
C LYS A 58 -1.98 -9.02 -26.79
N CYS A 59 -1.94 -10.06 -25.96
CA CYS A 59 -2.08 -11.44 -26.42
C CYS A 59 -3.47 -11.99 -26.10
N HIS A 60 -4.17 -12.53 -27.09
CA HIS A 60 -5.46 -13.20 -26.90
C HIS A 60 -5.35 -14.69 -26.53
N ASN A 61 -4.13 -15.20 -26.31
CA ASN A 61 -3.91 -16.56 -25.80
C ASN A 61 -3.65 -16.59 -24.29
N CYS A 62 -2.64 -15.86 -23.82
CA CYS A 62 -2.28 -15.80 -22.41
C CYS A 62 -2.83 -14.56 -21.68
N SER A 63 -3.62 -13.74 -22.37
CA SER A 63 -4.24 -12.52 -21.84
C SER A 63 -3.27 -11.44 -21.33
N VAL A 64 -1.96 -11.57 -21.59
CA VAL A 64 -0.98 -10.56 -21.21
C VAL A 64 -1.19 -9.26 -22.00
N ALA A 65 -1.10 -8.13 -21.31
CA ALA A 65 -1.15 -6.81 -21.90
C ALA A 65 0.05 -6.00 -21.40
N LEU A 66 0.81 -5.40 -22.30
CA LEU A 66 2.03 -4.65 -22.02
C LEU A 66 2.05 -3.35 -22.83
N ASN A 67 2.78 -2.35 -22.36
CA ASN A 67 3.16 -1.25 -23.25
C ASN A 67 4.28 -1.69 -24.21
N PHE A 68 4.51 -0.97 -25.30
CA PHE A 68 5.54 -1.35 -26.28
C PHE A 68 6.95 -1.43 -25.69
N GLY A 69 7.31 -0.56 -24.74
CA GLY A 69 8.63 -0.60 -24.07
C GLY A 69 8.84 -1.90 -23.31
N GLN A 70 7.85 -2.33 -22.52
CA GLN A 70 7.89 -3.60 -21.78
C GLN A 70 7.94 -4.82 -22.71
N LEU A 71 7.24 -4.78 -23.85
CA LEU A 71 7.36 -5.84 -24.86
C LEU A 71 8.78 -5.85 -25.44
N LEU A 72 9.32 -4.67 -25.77
CA LEU A 72 10.65 -4.52 -26.34
C LEU A 72 11.72 -5.04 -25.39
N GLU A 73 11.63 -4.73 -24.09
CA GLU A 73 12.52 -5.24 -23.05
C GLU A 73 12.52 -6.78 -22.99
N HIS A 74 11.35 -7.40 -23.14
CA HIS A 74 11.21 -8.84 -23.13
C HIS A 74 11.81 -9.52 -24.38
N VAL A 75 11.81 -8.83 -25.52
CA VAL A 75 12.30 -9.37 -26.81
C VAL A 75 13.78 -9.05 -27.02
N ASP A 76 14.20 -7.84 -26.67
CA ASP A 76 15.57 -7.35 -26.75
C ASP A 76 15.80 -6.19 -25.75
N SER A 77 16.44 -6.53 -24.64
CA SER A 77 16.87 -5.56 -23.62
C SER A 77 17.85 -4.48 -24.13
N GLN A 78 18.65 -4.76 -25.15
CA GLN A 78 19.59 -3.77 -25.71
C GLN A 78 18.85 -2.72 -26.54
N LEU A 79 17.99 -3.17 -27.48
CA LEU A 79 17.14 -2.24 -28.26
C LEU A 79 16.16 -1.47 -27.38
N HIS A 80 15.74 -2.03 -26.24
CA HIS A 80 14.94 -1.31 -25.26
C HIS A 80 15.66 -0.08 -24.69
N ASN A 81 16.94 -0.20 -24.35
CA ASN A 81 17.72 0.92 -23.84
C ASN A 81 17.91 2.03 -24.89
N GLU A 82 18.14 1.65 -26.15
CA GLU A 82 18.20 2.58 -27.28
C GLU A 82 16.85 3.30 -27.48
N TYR A 83 15.75 2.55 -27.45
CA TYR A 83 14.38 3.08 -27.55
C TYR A 83 14.05 4.09 -26.46
N ILE A 84 14.37 3.78 -25.20
CA ILE A 84 14.17 4.71 -24.08
C ILE A 84 14.95 5.99 -24.31
N THR A 85 16.23 5.88 -24.67
CA THR A 85 17.12 7.02 -24.89
C THR A 85 16.62 7.93 -26.02
N GLU A 86 16.19 7.33 -27.14
CA GLU A 86 15.66 8.07 -28.29
C GLU A 86 14.30 8.70 -27.97
N LYS A 87 13.43 8.03 -27.21
CA LYS A 87 12.14 8.58 -26.76
C LYS A 87 12.32 9.80 -25.84
N PHE A 88 13.36 9.80 -25.00
CA PHE A 88 13.72 10.94 -24.16
C PHE A 88 14.31 12.12 -24.94
N THR A 89 15.15 11.86 -25.95
CA THR A 89 15.79 12.93 -26.76
C THR A 89 14.85 13.54 -27.80
N SER A 90 13.91 12.77 -28.33
CA SER A 90 12.94 13.22 -29.34
C SER A 90 11.67 13.87 -28.76
N SER A 91 11.52 13.89 -27.43
CA SER A 91 10.41 14.57 -26.77
C SER A 91 10.67 16.08 -26.72
N PRO A 92 9.84 16.93 -27.36
CA PRO A 92 9.94 18.37 -27.20
C PRO A 92 9.76 18.73 -25.72
N LYS A 93 10.59 19.65 -25.21
CA LYS A 93 10.52 20.18 -23.84
C LYS A 93 9.10 20.65 -23.54
N GLY A 94 8.28 19.82 -22.89
CA GLY A 94 6.91 20.17 -22.55
C GLY A 94 5.98 18.98 -22.39
N SER A 95 6.18 18.18 -21.34
CA SER A 95 5.14 17.53 -20.50
C SER A 95 5.74 16.34 -19.74
N PRO A 96 5.42 16.16 -18.45
CA PRO A 96 6.01 15.11 -17.63
C PRO A 96 5.27 13.80 -17.84
N SER A 97 5.91 12.85 -18.51
CA SER A 97 5.54 11.43 -18.41
C SER A 97 6.79 10.66 -17.98
N SER A 98 6.78 10.15 -16.75
CA SER A 98 7.88 9.37 -16.20
C SER A 98 7.60 7.88 -16.36
N PRO A 99 8.51 7.12 -17.00
CA PRO A 99 8.78 5.74 -16.62
C PRO A 99 10.11 5.69 -15.84
N SER A 100 10.06 4.94 -14.75
CA SER A 100 11.13 4.68 -13.78
C SER A 100 12.40 4.08 -14.40
N GLY A 101 13.49 4.85 -14.38
CA GLY A 101 14.87 4.33 -14.47
C GLY A 101 15.40 3.88 -13.11
N PRO A 102 16.55 3.18 -13.07
CA PRO A 102 17.16 2.71 -11.82
C PRO A 102 17.44 3.88 -10.91
N GLN A 103 16.97 3.78 -9.65
CA GLN A 103 17.06 4.88 -8.70
C GLN A 103 18.53 5.19 -8.40
N ASP A 104 18.94 6.37 -8.84
CA ASP A 104 20.18 7.02 -8.47
C ASP A 104 20.20 7.20 -6.93
N ILE A 105 20.86 6.27 -6.24
CA ILE A 105 20.98 6.19 -4.77
C ILE A 105 21.61 7.44 -4.14
N THR A 106 22.12 8.38 -4.95
CA THR A 106 22.66 9.66 -4.50
C THR A 106 21.62 10.79 -4.45
N LYS A 107 20.47 10.64 -5.12
CA LYS A 107 19.34 11.57 -5.03
C LYS A 107 18.33 11.05 -4.04
N ILE A 108 18.43 11.50 -2.79
CA ILE A 108 17.33 11.35 -1.83
C ILE A 108 16.15 12.16 -2.38
N VAL A 109 15.23 11.49 -3.07
CA VAL A 109 13.90 12.05 -3.35
C VAL A 109 13.18 12.08 -2.02
N TRP A 110 13.24 13.24 -1.35
CA TRP A 110 12.52 13.44 -0.11
C TRP A 110 11.01 13.34 -0.42
N PRO A 111 10.25 12.48 0.26
CA PRO A 111 8.81 12.37 0.03
C PRO A 111 8.15 13.74 0.11
N LYS A 112 7.16 14.05 -0.74
CA LYS A 112 6.57 15.41 -0.88
C LYS A 112 6.02 15.96 0.44
N PHE A 113 5.59 15.08 1.32
CA PHE A 113 5.27 15.39 2.71
C PHE A 113 6.41 16.09 3.50
N ARG A 114 7.69 15.82 3.20
CA ARG A 114 8.83 16.44 3.90
C ARG A 114 9.10 17.88 3.48
N THR A 115 8.63 18.30 2.31
CA THR A 115 8.90 19.66 1.79
C THR A 115 7.86 20.67 2.25
N ASP A 116 6.56 20.34 2.24
CA ASP A 116 5.47 21.31 2.44
C ASP A 116 4.32 20.85 3.37
N SER A 117 4.57 19.87 4.25
CA SER A 117 3.52 19.40 5.17
C SER A 117 3.41 20.21 6.46
N PRO A 118 2.19 20.38 7.01
CA PRO A 118 1.99 20.93 8.36
C PRO A 118 2.75 20.17 9.46
N LEU A 119 3.06 18.89 9.26
CA LEU A 119 3.79 18.08 10.25
C LEU A 119 5.27 18.50 10.41
N LYS A 120 5.82 19.31 9.50
CA LYS A 120 7.21 19.81 9.57
C LYS A 120 7.48 20.66 10.82
N LYS A 121 6.43 21.30 11.37
CA LYS A 121 6.50 22.08 12.61
C LYS A 121 6.68 21.22 13.86
N LEU A 122 6.34 19.92 13.78
CA LEU A 122 6.41 19.00 14.90
C LEU A 122 7.74 18.27 14.93
N LYS A 123 8.19 17.93 16.15
CA LYS A 123 9.38 17.09 16.33
C LYS A 123 9.02 15.63 16.10
N LYS A 124 9.86 14.93 15.35
CA LYS A 124 9.76 13.47 15.19
C LYS A 124 10.16 12.78 16.49
N VAL A 125 9.59 11.61 16.76
CA VAL A 125 9.99 10.79 17.92
C VAL A 125 11.48 10.41 17.85
N SER A 126 12.01 10.18 16.66
CA SER A 126 13.45 9.97 16.44
C SER A 126 14.34 11.14 16.89
N GLN A 127 13.83 12.37 16.90
CA GLN A 127 14.56 13.60 17.27
C GLN A 127 14.40 13.98 18.75
N LEU A 128 13.51 13.30 19.48
CA LEU A 128 13.32 13.54 20.91
C LEU A 128 14.45 12.91 21.72
N LYS A 129 14.80 13.55 22.83
CA LYS A 129 15.73 13.00 23.82
C LYS A 129 15.21 11.66 24.36
N TRP A 130 16.12 10.82 24.84
CA TRP A 130 15.81 9.48 25.35
C TRP A 130 14.88 9.50 26.57
N ASP A 131 14.95 10.56 27.38
CA ASP A 131 14.15 10.80 28.58
C ASP A 131 12.77 11.41 28.29
N HIS A 132 12.50 11.82 27.05
CA HIS A 132 11.26 12.50 26.70
C HIS A 132 10.04 11.56 26.88
N PRO A 133 8.93 11.99 27.51
CA PRO A 133 7.77 11.13 27.80
C PRO A 133 7.21 10.41 26.56
N ALA A 134 7.07 11.11 25.43
CA ALA A 134 6.61 10.51 24.18
C ALA A 134 7.59 9.46 23.62
N LYS A 135 8.91 9.64 23.80
CA LYS A 135 9.92 8.66 23.39
C LYS A 135 9.81 7.42 24.25
N GLN A 136 9.75 7.60 25.57
CA GLN A 136 9.57 6.52 26.53
C GLN A 136 8.27 5.74 26.27
N TYR A 137 7.17 6.43 25.94
CA TYR A 137 5.91 5.77 25.58
C TYR A 137 6.08 4.83 24.38
N VAL A 138 6.69 5.31 23.29
CA VAL A 138 6.93 4.53 22.07
C VAL A 138 7.87 3.35 22.35
N THR A 139 8.91 3.57 23.16
CA THR A 139 9.84 2.51 23.58
C THR A 139 9.18 1.46 24.48
N ARG A 140 8.35 1.86 25.45
CA ARG A 140 7.60 0.93 26.33
C ARG A 140 6.61 0.08 25.54
N ARG A 141 6.02 0.65 24.47
CA ARG A 141 5.16 -0.06 23.51
C ARG A 141 5.93 -1.00 22.58
N LEU A 142 7.28 -1.03 22.67
CA LEU A 142 8.18 -1.80 21.82
C LEU A 142 8.02 -1.52 20.32
N ILE A 143 7.55 -0.33 19.95
CA ILE A 143 7.38 0.04 18.53
C ILE A 143 8.75 -0.07 17.82
N PRO A 144 8.83 -0.71 16.63
CA PRO A 144 10.10 -0.87 15.95
C PRO A 144 10.76 0.46 15.58
N ASN A 145 12.09 0.53 15.70
CA ASN A 145 12.87 1.74 15.43
C ASN A 145 12.63 2.34 14.03
N LYS A 146 12.30 1.49 13.04
CA LYS A 146 11.95 1.94 11.68
C LYS A 146 10.74 2.88 11.65
N TYR A 147 9.84 2.86 12.64
CA TYR A 147 8.71 3.79 12.71
C TYR A 147 9.00 5.07 13.50
N HIS A 148 10.07 5.13 14.30
CA HIS A 148 10.35 6.29 15.15
C HIS A 148 10.57 7.59 14.36
N HIS A 149 11.03 7.49 13.11
CA HIS A 149 11.22 8.63 12.23
C HIS A 149 9.95 9.05 11.46
N LYS A 150 8.90 8.22 11.51
CA LYS A 150 7.57 8.48 10.92
C LYS A 150 6.59 9.07 11.92
N LEU A 151 6.80 8.84 13.21
CA LEU A 151 5.95 9.34 14.29
C LEU A 151 6.37 10.74 14.74
N PHE A 152 5.40 11.57 15.08
CA PHE A 152 5.62 12.94 15.57
C PHE A 152 4.98 13.17 16.92
N TYR A 153 5.50 14.15 17.66
CA TYR A 153 4.94 14.56 18.94
C TYR A 153 4.28 15.94 18.80
N ALA A 154 2.98 16.00 19.10
CA ALA A 154 2.24 17.25 19.21
C ALA A 154 2.01 17.56 20.70
N PRO A 155 2.66 18.61 21.26
CA PRO A 155 2.49 18.96 22.67
C PRO A 155 1.10 19.53 22.98
N ARG A 156 0.52 20.29 22.04
CA ARG A 156 -0.84 20.87 22.08
C ARG A 156 -1.57 20.43 20.81
N PHE A 157 -2.26 19.29 20.88
CA PHE A 157 -2.82 18.65 19.70
C PHE A 157 -3.94 19.46 19.04
N ARG A 158 -4.88 19.97 19.83
CA ARG A 158 -6.04 20.72 19.31
C ARG A 158 -5.59 22.03 18.67
N GLU A 159 -4.67 22.74 19.30
CA GLU A 159 -4.07 23.94 18.71
C GLU A 159 -3.34 23.65 17.40
N PHE A 160 -2.57 22.57 17.37
CA PHE A 160 -1.90 22.13 16.16
C PHE A 160 -2.89 21.84 15.03
N VAL A 161 -3.99 21.12 15.32
CA VAL A 161 -5.03 20.85 14.31
C VAL A 161 -5.70 22.13 13.86
N ASN A 162 -6.00 23.07 14.77
CA ASN A 162 -6.63 24.34 14.43
C ASN A 162 -5.76 25.23 13.52
N GLN A 163 -4.43 25.06 13.51
CA GLN A 163 -3.55 25.72 12.54
C GLN A 163 -3.69 25.17 11.12
N ILE A 164 -4.19 23.94 10.96
CA ILE A 164 -4.38 23.27 9.67
C ILE A 164 -5.82 23.44 9.21
N ILE A 165 -6.78 23.22 10.11
CA ILE A 165 -8.21 23.33 9.87
C ILE A 165 -8.77 24.32 10.90
N PRO A 166 -8.92 25.61 10.52
CA PRO A 166 -9.39 26.64 11.44
C PRO A 166 -10.72 26.24 12.11
N ASN A 167 -10.82 26.50 13.42
CA ASN A 167 -12.03 26.29 14.22
C ASN A 167 -12.55 24.83 14.30
N LYS A 168 -11.70 23.82 14.06
CA LYS A 168 -12.10 22.41 14.20
C LYS A 168 -12.34 22.00 15.66
N PHE A 169 -11.55 22.55 16.59
CA PHE A 169 -11.71 22.37 18.02
C PHE A 169 -11.90 23.71 18.71
N GLU A 170 -12.75 23.71 19.75
CA GLU A 170 -12.86 24.86 20.64
C GLU A 170 -11.50 25.13 21.31
N LYS A 171 -11.13 26.42 21.38
CA LYS A 171 -9.96 26.84 22.15
C LYS A 171 -10.25 26.55 23.62
N SER A 172 -9.49 25.64 24.20
CA SER A 172 -9.67 25.18 25.57
C SER A 172 -8.32 24.94 26.21
N ASP A 173 -8.20 25.25 27.50
CA ASP A 173 -7.01 24.97 28.31
C ASP A 173 -6.77 23.46 28.52
N LYS A 174 -7.73 22.61 28.16
CA LYS A 174 -7.64 21.14 28.24
C LYS A 174 -7.04 20.51 26.97
N ASP A 175 -6.06 21.18 26.35
CA ASP A 175 -5.32 20.57 25.24
C ASP A 175 -4.31 19.55 25.77
N GLU A 176 -4.30 18.37 25.17
CA GLU A 176 -3.49 17.25 25.62
C GLU A 176 -2.44 16.91 24.57
N PRO A 177 -1.23 16.51 24.99
CA PRO A 177 -0.23 16.03 24.06
C PRO A 177 -0.69 14.73 23.41
N ARG A 178 -0.39 14.57 22.12
CA ARG A 178 -0.69 13.34 21.37
C ARG A 178 0.47 12.90 20.49
N LEU A 179 0.58 11.58 20.34
CA LEU A 179 1.44 10.96 19.33
C LEU A 179 0.74 11.05 17.98
N ILE A 180 1.38 11.69 17.02
CA ILE A 180 0.87 11.85 15.66
C ILE A 180 1.36 10.69 14.81
N ILE A 181 0.41 10.00 14.18
CA ILE A 181 0.62 8.92 13.23
C ILE A 181 0.15 9.40 11.84
N PRO A 182 1.06 9.78 10.94
CA PRO A 182 0.69 10.28 9.62
C PRO A 182 0.09 9.19 8.73
N LEU A 183 -0.93 9.55 7.94
CA LEU A 183 -1.48 8.73 6.87
C LEU A 183 -0.92 9.23 5.55
N ILE A 184 -0.09 8.41 4.90
CA ILE A 184 0.65 8.78 3.70
C ILE A 184 0.24 7.82 2.58
N ASP A 185 -0.01 8.35 1.39
CA ASP A 185 -0.32 7.55 0.21
C ASP A 185 0.93 7.00 -0.50
N LYS A 186 0.71 6.22 -1.55
CA LYS A 186 1.77 5.64 -2.41
C LYS A 186 2.63 6.71 -3.10
N ASP A 187 2.08 7.88 -3.35
CA ASP A 187 2.77 9.02 -3.96
C ASP A 187 3.51 9.87 -2.92
N THR A 188 3.56 9.41 -1.66
CA THR A 188 4.20 10.07 -0.52
C THR A 188 3.56 11.40 -0.10
N SER A 189 2.28 11.57 -0.42
CA SER A 189 1.46 12.73 -0.04
C SER A 189 0.69 12.44 1.25
N LEU A 190 0.50 13.48 2.07
CA LEU A 190 -0.25 13.38 3.32
C LEU A 190 -1.76 13.35 3.04
N ILE A 191 -2.41 12.26 3.41
CA ILE A 191 -3.87 12.13 3.38
C ILE A 191 -4.48 12.76 4.65
N GLY A 192 -3.82 12.56 5.77
CA GLY A 192 -4.28 12.96 7.09
C GLY A 192 -3.35 12.43 8.17
N PHE A 193 -3.80 12.41 9.41
CA PHE A 193 -3.06 11.84 10.54
C PHE A 193 -4.00 11.45 11.67
N GLN A 194 -3.58 10.48 12.47
CA GLN A 194 -4.22 10.17 13.75
C GLN A 194 -3.44 10.79 14.91
N GLY A 195 -4.16 11.38 15.86
CA GLY A 195 -3.66 11.79 17.16
C GLY A 195 -3.99 10.74 18.23
N ARG A 196 -2.99 9.96 18.63
CA ARG A 196 -3.08 8.97 19.70
C ARG A 196 -2.80 9.63 21.05
N SER A 197 -3.77 9.58 21.96
CA SER A 197 -3.58 10.03 23.36
C SER A 197 -2.57 9.15 24.08
N PHE A 198 -1.72 9.78 24.89
CA PHE A 198 -0.84 9.11 25.85
C PHE A 198 -1.60 8.65 27.10
N SER A 199 -2.76 9.26 27.38
CA SER A 199 -3.63 8.86 28.47
C SER A 199 -4.33 7.54 28.18
N GLN A 200 -4.60 6.79 29.25
CA GLN A 200 -5.43 5.58 29.20
C GLN A 200 -6.93 5.90 29.28
N THR A 201 -7.27 7.10 29.74
CA THR A 201 -8.65 7.58 29.89
C THR A 201 -9.07 8.47 28.71
N GLY A 202 -10.36 8.45 28.39
CA GLY A 202 -10.93 9.28 27.31
C GLY A 202 -10.68 8.75 25.90
N ILE A 203 -10.81 9.64 24.91
CA ILE A 203 -10.73 9.29 23.49
C ILE A 203 -9.28 8.97 23.09
N ARG A 204 -9.05 7.68 22.80
CA ARG A 204 -7.75 7.11 22.48
C ARG A 204 -7.16 7.63 21.18
N TYR A 205 -7.97 7.69 20.12
CA TYR A 205 -7.54 8.13 18.79
C TYR A 205 -8.47 9.20 18.26
N ILE A 206 -7.90 10.25 17.65
CA ILE A 206 -8.63 11.27 16.89
C ILE A 206 -8.06 11.28 15.49
N THR A 207 -8.87 10.95 14.49
CA THR A 207 -8.46 10.98 13.08
C THR A 207 -8.76 12.36 12.48
N ILE A 208 -7.74 12.98 11.89
CA ILE A 208 -7.83 14.21 11.12
C ILE A 208 -7.52 13.88 9.67
N ILE A 209 -8.48 14.14 8.79
CA ILE A 209 -8.34 13.93 7.34
C ILE A 209 -8.19 15.28 6.67
N CYS A 210 -7.18 15.39 5.81
CA CYS A 210 -6.92 16.57 4.98
C CYS A 210 -7.48 16.39 3.57
N ASP A 211 -7.55 15.14 3.09
CA ASP A 211 -8.10 14.77 1.80
C ASP A 211 -9.13 13.63 1.98
N GLU A 212 -10.42 13.97 1.90
CA GLU A 212 -11.51 13.01 2.08
C GLU A 212 -11.70 12.07 0.89
N SER A 213 -11.09 12.36 -0.26
CA SER A 213 -11.17 11.52 -1.46
C SER A 213 -10.31 10.25 -1.37
N LYS A 214 -9.38 10.21 -0.40
CA LYS A 214 -8.38 9.15 -0.27
C LYS A 214 -8.70 8.17 0.87
N PRO A 215 -8.29 6.90 0.74
CA PRO A 215 -8.54 5.89 1.77
C PRO A 215 -7.82 6.24 3.08
N LYS A 216 -8.53 6.09 4.20
CA LYS A 216 -8.02 6.38 5.55
C LYS A 216 -7.20 5.20 6.07
N LEU A 217 -6.11 4.88 5.37
CA LEU A 217 -5.25 3.75 5.67
C LEU A 217 -3.84 4.20 6.07
N PHE A 218 -3.32 3.62 7.14
CA PHE A 218 -1.91 3.74 7.52
C PHE A 218 -1.09 2.63 6.86
N GLY A 219 0.15 2.92 6.46
CA GLY A 219 1.09 1.93 5.87
C GLY A 219 1.04 1.77 4.35
N LEU A 220 0.25 2.59 3.64
CA LEU A 220 0.15 2.53 2.17
C LEU A 220 1.46 2.85 1.45
N ASP A 221 2.34 3.63 2.06
CA ASP A 221 3.62 4.08 1.51
C ASP A 221 4.67 2.96 1.39
N GLU A 222 4.53 1.88 2.17
CA GLU A 222 5.47 0.75 2.20
C GLU A 222 4.84 -0.57 1.69
N LEU A 223 3.61 -0.50 1.21
CA LEU A 223 2.84 -1.70 0.87
C LEU A 223 3.30 -2.32 -0.45
N ASN A 224 3.50 -3.62 -0.44
CA ASN A 224 3.69 -4.42 -1.65
C ASN A 224 2.37 -5.10 -2.05
N ASN A 225 1.72 -4.57 -3.10
CA ASN A 225 0.44 -5.11 -3.60
C ASN A 225 0.56 -6.48 -4.29
N SER A 226 1.78 -6.96 -4.57
CA SER A 226 2.00 -8.29 -5.15
C SER A 226 1.98 -9.43 -4.12
N LYS A 227 1.87 -9.09 -2.84
CA LYS A 227 1.87 -10.03 -1.71
C LYS A 227 0.54 -9.90 -0.94
N MET A 228 0.22 -10.91 -0.14
CA MET A 228 -0.92 -10.86 0.79
C MET A 228 -0.82 -9.62 1.68
N VAL A 229 -1.89 -8.82 1.71
CA VAL A 229 -1.99 -7.61 2.53
C VAL A 229 -2.77 -7.91 3.80
N TYR A 230 -2.17 -7.62 4.95
CA TYR A 230 -2.84 -7.77 6.25
C TYR A 230 -3.49 -6.45 6.67
N ILE A 231 -4.78 -6.46 6.97
CA ILE A 231 -5.55 -5.27 7.33
C ILE A 231 -5.86 -5.33 8.83
N LEU A 232 -5.37 -4.37 9.59
CA LEU A 232 -5.57 -4.27 11.03
C LEU A 232 -6.50 -3.12 11.40
N GLU A 233 -7.07 -3.15 12.61
CA GLU A 233 -7.83 -2.02 13.15
C GLU A 233 -6.91 -0.88 13.63
N GLY A 234 -5.84 -1.24 14.34
CA GLY A 234 -4.94 -0.28 14.98
C GLY A 234 -3.69 0.01 14.16
N PRO A 235 -3.27 1.28 14.00
CA PRO A 235 -2.01 1.60 13.35
C PRO A 235 -0.79 1.15 14.14
N ILE A 236 -0.89 1.03 15.47
CA ILE A 236 0.22 0.52 16.29
C ILE A 236 0.39 -0.98 16.05
N ASP A 237 -0.69 -1.75 16.06
CA ASP A 237 -0.66 -3.19 15.80
C ASP A 237 -0.07 -3.50 14.42
N SER A 238 -0.40 -2.69 13.40
CA SER A 238 0.14 -2.90 12.05
C SER A 238 1.65 -2.66 11.96
N MET A 239 2.26 -1.93 12.90
CA MET A 239 3.72 -1.75 12.94
C MET A 239 4.47 -3.07 13.25
N PHE A 240 3.79 -4.07 13.81
CA PHE A 240 4.35 -5.39 14.14
C PHE A 240 4.05 -6.48 13.11
N VAL A 241 3.31 -6.14 12.04
CA VAL A 241 2.88 -7.09 11.00
C VAL A 241 3.47 -6.68 9.66
N THR A 242 4.18 -7.60 9.01
CA THR A 242 4.80 -7.33 7.71
C THR A 242 3.77 -7.21 6.59
N ASN A 243 3.97 -6.27 5.66
CA ASN A 243 3.07 -6.01 4.52
C ASN A 243 1.62 -5.78 4.95
N SER A 244 1.45 -4.87 5.92
CA SER A 244 0.16 -4.58 6.53
C SER A 244 -0.26 -3.13 6.39
N VAL A 245 -1.56 -2.90 6.54
CA VAL A 245 -2.18 -1.58 6.64
C VAL A 245 -3.10 -1.54 7.85
N ALA A 246 -3.39 -0.35 8.36
CA ALA A 246 -4.40 -0.17 9.41
C ALA A 246 -5.54 0.74 8.99
N MET A 247 -6.76 0.34 9.35
CA MET A 247 -7.99 1.11 9.13
C MET A 247 -8.10 2.24 10.14
N CYS A 248 -7.96 3.48 9.68
CA CYS A 248 -7.94 4.67 10.53
C CYS A 248 -9.34 5.30 10.65
N GLY A 249 -10.38 4.48 10.75
CA GLY A 249 -11.80 4.86 10.75
C GLY A 249 -12.73 3.68 10.44
N SER A 250 -14.04 3.91 10.41
CA SER A 250 -15.07 2.88 10.25
C SER A 250 -15.25 2.36 8.82
N ASP A 251 -14.94 3.18 7.82
CA ASP A 251 -15.31 2.93 6.43
C ASP A 251 -14.11 3.12 5.50
N GLY A 252 -13.49 2.00 5.13
CA GLY A 252 -12.47 1.97 4.10
C GLY A 252 -12.79 0.83 3.13
N ASN A 253 -13.21 1.17 1.92
CA ASN A 253 -13.17 0.22 0.83
C ASN A 253 -11.69 -0.06 0.54
N VAL A 254 -11.25 -1.30 0.72
CA VAL A 254 -9.83 -1.65 0.63
C VAL A 254 -9.53 -2.05 -0.81
N PRO A 255 -8.70 -1.29 -1.56
CA PRO A 255 -8.52 -1.49 -3.00
C PRO A 255 -7.50 -2.61 -3.31
N PHE A 256 -7.53 -3.70 -2.54
CA PHE A 256 -6.57 -4.80 -2.66
C PHE A 256 -7.32 -6.11 -2.90
N ASP A 257 -6.82 -6.91 -3.84
CA ASP A 257 -7.47 -8.16 -4.23
C ASP A 257 -7.19 -9.31 -3.25
N SER A 258 -5.95 -9.39 -2.74
CA SER A 258 -5.51 -10.44 -1.82
C SER A 258 -5.29 -9.90 -0.42
N VAL A 259 -6.32 -10.01 0.41
CA VAL A 259 -6.35 -9.42 1.76
C VAL A 259 -6.68 -10.44 2.84
N THR A 260 -6.16 -10.19 4.04
CA THR A 260 -6.56 -10.87 5.27
C THR A 260 -6.85 -9.82 6.34
N TYR A 261 -8.06 -9.85 6.89
CA TYR A 261 -8.45 -8.96 7.98
C TYR A 261 -8.05 -9.53 9.33
N ILE A 262 -7.55 -8.67 10.21
CA ILE A 262 -7.13 -8.98 11.56
C ILE A 262 -7.81 -7.97 12.49
N PHE A 263 -8.73 -8.47 13.31
CA PHE A 263 -9.45 -7.68 14.31
C PHE A 263 -8.91 -7.95 15.70
N ASP A 264 -9.23 -7.06 16.65
CA ASP A 264 -8.89 -7.26 18.05
C ASP A 264 -9.54 -8.56 18.59
N ASN A 265 -8.86 -9.23 19.51
CA ASN A 265 -9.36 -10.44 20.15
C ASN A 265 -10.37 -10.12 21.26
N GLU A 266 -11.53 -9.58 20.87
CA GLU A 266 -12.60 -9.20 21.80
C GLU A 266 -13.89 -9.99 21.52
N PRO A 267 -13.95 -11.28 21.89
CA PRO A 267 -15.07 -12.17 21.53
C PRO A 267 -16.41 -11.78 22.15
N ARG A 268 -16.42 -10.89 23.15
CA ARG A 268 -17.63 -10.37 23.81
C ARG A 268 -18.03 -8.98 23.31
N ASN A 269 -17.19 -8.32 22.50
CA ASN A 269 -17.48 -6.99 21.99
C ASN A 269 -18.36 -7.10 20.74
N SER A 270 -19.63 -6.70 20.87
CA SER A 270 -20.62 -6.80 19.79
C SER A 270 -20.24 -6.05 18.52
N GLU A 271 -19.47 -4.97 18.61
CA GLU A 271 -19.02 -4.23 17.43
C GLU A 271 -17.95 -5.01 16.67
N ILE A 272 -16.98 -5.59 17.38
CA ILE A 272 -15.91 -6.41 16.78
C ILE A 272 -16.49 -7.68 16.17
N VAL A 273 -17.36 -8.38 16.91
CA VAL A 273 -18.03 -9.58 16.41
C VAL A 273 -18.83 -9.29 15.13
N LYS A 274 -19.56 -8.16 15.07
CA LYS A 274 -20.26 -7.73 13.85
C LYS A 274 -19.32 -7.43 12.68
N LYS A 275 -18.17 -6.80 12.93
CA LYS A 275 -17.17 -6.54 11.89
C LYS A 275 -16.61 -7.84 11.31
N VAL A 276 -16.22 -8.77 12.18
CA VAL A 276 -15.71 -10.10 11.78
C VAL A 276 -16.75 -10.84 10.94
N ASP A 277 -17.99 -10.94 11.42
CA ASP A 277 -19.09 -11.58 10.69
C ASP A 277 -19.33 -10.95 9.31
N LYS A 278 -19.30 -9.62 9.20
CA LYS A 278 -19.43 -8.90 7.92
C LYS A 278 -18.33 -9.27 6.94
N ILE A 279 -17.07 -9.37 7.39
CA ILE A 279 -15.94 -9.75 6.55
C ILE A 279 -16.07 -11.20 6.08
N ILE A 280 -16.45 -12.12 6.97
CA ILE A 280 -16.70 -13.54 6.63
C ILE A 280 -17.78 -13.65 5.55
N LYS A 281 -18.91 -12.94 5.73
CA LYS A 281 -20.02 -12.93 4.76
C LYS A 281 -19.64 -12.33 3.41
N SER A 282 -18.67 -11.43 3.40
CA SER A 282 -18.12 -10.83 2.18
C SER A 282 -17.09 -11.75 1.48
N GLY A 283 -16.80 -12.93 2.06
CA GLY A 283 -15.93 -13.95 1.46
C GLY A 283 -14.44 -13.67 1.58
N TYR A 284 -14.04 -12.68 2.38
CA TYR A 284 -12.63 -12.36 2.61
C TYR A 284 -11.99 -13.30 3.63
N ASN A 285 -10.66 -13.38 3.59
CA ASN A 285 -9.90 -14.05 4.63
C ASN A 285 -9.92 -13.23 5.92
N VAL A 286 -10.08 -13.90 7.05
CA VAL A 286 -10.04 -13.31 8.38
C VAL A 286 -9.21 -14.17 9.32
N VAL A 287 -8.54 -13.53 10.28
CA VAL A 287 -7.90 -14.24 11.38
C VAL A 287 -8.89 -14.42 12.51
N ILE A 288 -9.11 -15.67 12.92
CA ILE A 288 -9.88 -16.00 14.14
C ILE A 288 -8.88 -16.47 15.19
N TRP A 289 -8.70 -15.70 16.25
CA TRP A 289 -7.69 -16.01 17.26
C TRP A 289 -7.98 -17.35 17.95
N PRO A 290 -6.96 -18.20 18.18
CA PRO A 290 -7.15 -19.47 18.87
C PRO A 290 -7.48 -19.22 20.35
N SER A 291 -8.13 -20.18 21.00
CA SER A 291 -8.46 -20.08 22.44
C SER A 291 -7.23 -19.95 23.35
N THR A 292 -6.05 -20.34 22.86
CA THR A 292 -4.76 -20.16 23.53
C THR A 292 -4.23 -18.72 23.46
N TRP A 293 -4.80 -17.86 22.62
CA TRP A 293 -4.43 -16.45 22.52
C TRP A 293 -5.18 -15.64 23.58
N SER A 294 -4.47 -15.23 24.63
CA SER A 294 -5.02 -14.51 25.79
C SER A 294 -4.97 -12.99 25.67
N TYR A 295 -4.28 -12.45 24.66
CA TYR A 295 -4.07 -11.02 24.49
C TYR A 295 -5.25 -10.37 23.76
N LYS A 296 -5.58 -9.12 24.11
CA LYS A 296 -6.61 -8.34 23.44
C LYS A 296 -6.15 -7.93 22.04
N ASP A 297 -4.93 -7.43 21.91
CA ASP A 297 -4.38 -6.93 20.65
C ASP A 297 -2.93 -7.40 20.44
N ILE A 298 -2.37 -7.12 19.27
CA ILE A 298 -1.01 -7.55 18.90
C ILE A 298 0.01 -6.78 19.72
N ASN A 299 -0.22 -5.48 19.97
CA ASN A 299 0.69 -4.68 20.77
C ASN A 299 0.81 -5.19 22.21
N GLU A 300 -0.28 -5.64 22.82
CA GLU A 300 -0.28 -6.28 24.14
C GLU A 300 0.56 -7.56 24.14
N ALA A 301 0.39 -8.42 23.13
CA ALA A 301 1.20 -9.63 22.99
C ALA A 301 2.70 -9.31 22.87
N VAL A 302 3.07 -8.29 22.09
CA VAL A 302 4.48 -7.86 21.97
C VAL A 302 5.00 -7.33 23.30
N MET A 303 4.22 -6.53 24.02
CA MET A 303 4.62 -6.00 25.34
C MET A 303 4.82 -7.10 26.38
N ASP A 304 4.12 -8.23 26.25
CA ASP A 304 4.29 -9.44 27.08
C ASP A 304 5.44 -10.36 26.60
N GLY A 305 6.16 -9.96 25.54
CA GLY A 305 7.37 -10.65 25.06
C GLY A 305 7.15 -11.60 23.88
N VAL A 306 5.96 -11.62 23.26
CA VAL A 306 5.73 -12.42 22.05
C VAL A 306 6.46 -11.79 20.85
N SER A 307 7.34 -12.56 20.22
CA SER A 307 8.10 -12.12 19.04
C SER A 307 7.21 -11.89 17.81
N GLU A 308 7.57 -10.91 16.96
CA GLU A 308 6.87 -10.62 15.69
C GLU A 308 6.73 -11.87 14.79
N ASP A 309 7.75 -12.74 14.74
CA ASP A 309 7.70 -13.98 13.96
C ASP A 309 6.62 -14.94 14.46
N LYS A 310 6.50 -15.08 15.79
CA LYS A 310 5.46 -15.90 16.40
C LYS A 310 4.07 -15.33 16.12
N ILE A 311 3.91 -14.01 16.17
CA ILE A 311 2.66 -13.32 15.84
C ILE A 311 2.28 -13.60 14.38
N MET A 312 3.22 -13.45 13.45
CA MET A 312 3.01 -13.76 12.04
C MET A 312 2.69 -15.23 11.79
N GLN A 313 3.33 -16.15 12.51
CA GLN A 313 2.97 -17.56 12.46
C GLN A 313 1.54 -17.78 12.94
N THR A 314 1.15 -17.24 14.09
CA THR A 314 -0.21 -17.36 14.62
C THR A 314 -1.24 -16.81 13.63
N ILE A 315 -0.99 -15.64 13.06
CA ILE A 315 -1.84 -15.03 12.01
C ILE A 315 -2.02 -16.00 10.84
N LYS A 316 -0.92 -16.53 10.29
CA LYS A 316 -0.99 -17.43 9.12
C LYS A 316 -1.73 -18.74 9.41
N HIS A 317 -1.50 -19.36 10.57
CA HIS A 317 -2.13 -20.63 10.94
C HIS A 317 -3.63 -20.49 11.23
N ASN A 318 -4.07 -19.31 11.64
CA ASN A 318 -5.47 -19.05 12.00
C ASN A 318 -6.19 -18.15 10.98
N THR A 319 -5.62 -17.99 9.79
CA THR A 319 -6.28 -17.32 8.67
C THR A 319 -7.24 -18.32 8.02
N CYS A 320 -8.52 -17.96 7.94
CA CYS A 320 -9.57 -18.82 7.38
C CYS A 320 -10.58 -17.99 6.57
N SER A 321 -11.40 -18.65 5.74
CA SER A 321 -12.48 -18.01 4.98
C SER A 321 -13.66 -18.97 4.77
N GLY A 322 -14.79 -18.44 4.29
CA GLY A 322 -15.98 -19.23 3.98
C GLY A 322 -16.55 -20.01 5.17
N LEU A 323 -16.92 -21.26 4.94
CA LEU A 323 -17.54 -22.14 5.95
C LEU A 323 -16.61 -22.43 7.13
N GLU A 324 -15.31 -22.57 6.89
CA GLU A 324 -14.32 -22.78 7.95
C GLU A 324 -14.29 -21.57 8.90
N ALA A 325 -14.26 -20.36 8.35
CA ALA A 325 -14.30 -19.14 9.15
C ALA A 325 -15.60 -19.01 9.94
N GLN A 326 -16.75 -19.38 9.36
CA GLN A 326 -18.04 -19.36 10.08
C GLN A 326 -18.04 -20.31 11.29
N LEU A 327 -17.51 -21.52 11.12
CA LEU A 327 -17.41 -22.50 12.21
C LEU A 327 -16.47 -22.03 13.32
N GLN A 328 -15.27 -21.56 12.97
CA GLN A 328 -14.32 -21.06 13.95
C GLN A 328 -14.84 -19.79 14.67
N PHE A 329 -15.47 -18.89 13.93
CA PHE A 329 -16.08 -17.68 14.47
C PHE A 329 -17.20 -17.99 15.47
N SER A 330 -18.04 -18.99 15.20
CA SER A 330 -19.08 -19.42 16.15
C SER A 330 -18.50 -19.95 17.46
N ASN A 331 -17.33 -20.57 17.43
CA ASN A 331 -16.64 -21.05 18.63
C ASN A 331 -15.90 -19.92 19.38
N TRP A 332 -15.41 -18.92 18.63
CA TRP A 332 -14.68 -17.79 19.17
C TRP A 332 -15.61 -16.74 19.81
N SER A 333 -16.72 -16.41 19.16
CA SER A 333 -17.70 -15.43 19.63
C SER A 333 -18.38 -15.90 20.92
N LYS A 334 -18.53 -14.99 21.89
CA LYS A 334 -19.10 -15.25 23.22
C LYS A 334 -20.24 -14.29 23.53
N ILE A 335 -21.02 -13.93 22.51
CA ILE A 335 -22.18 -13.03 22.60
C ILE A 335 -23.47 -13.83 22.66
#